data_AF-A0A7C5QFW9-F1
#
_entry.id   AF-A0A7C5QFW9-F1
#
_cell.length_a   1.000
_cell.length_b   1.000
_cell.length_c   1.000
_cell.angle_alpha   90.00
_cell.angle_beta   90.00
_cell.angle_gamma   90.00
#
_symmetry.space_group_name_H-M   'P 1'
#
loop_
_entity.id
_entity.type
_entity.pdbx_description
1 polymer ?
#
loop_
_entity_poly.entity_id
_entity_poly.type
_entity_poly.pdbx_seq_one_letter_code
_entity_poly.pdbx_strand_id
1 'polypeptide(L)'
;MEWIALLISLISLAVAALAWWRAGGQRDLDQVRAKQKELTDTLLFLLEDAYEQSRLSLRQTAEGLQQLKSEAIDEVAQQLHRATQQLAALEQHLEEGLKTARTSALVTAHRVEVELRRRVRRIEARGSLLFAKAAAVLAIRHTRAGELPRAEKRLDEATALLALARETMRADHAYDEQFDLLKRTLAEAINAVRAQAQDIRQHIERVLAETDKLVGALESDEHAAANNQPSTHTTGERKAS
;
A
#
# COMPACT_ATOMS: atom_id res chain seq x y z
N MET A 1 19.73 -122.34 55.39
CA MET A 1 20.90 -121.64 55.97
C MET A 1 20.90 -120.12 55.72
N GLU A 2 20.11 -119.58 54.79
CA GLU A 2 20.06 -118.13 54.49
C GLU A 2 19.45 -117.25 55.61
N TRP A 3 18.53 -117.79 56.41
CA TRP A 3 17.85 -117.03 57.48
C TRP A 3 18.79 -116.63 58.63
N ILE A 4 19.86 -117.40 58.85
CA ILE A 4 20.87 -117.12 59.88
C ILE A 4 21.75 -115.93 59.45
N ALA A 5 22.06 -115.81 58.16
CA ALA A 5 22.83 -114.69 57.62
C ALA A 5 22.06 -113.37 57.69
N LEU A 6 20.74 -113.40 57.45
CA LEU A 6 19.86 -112.24 57.61
C LEU A 6 19.75 -111.81 59.09
N LEU A 7 19.62 -112.76 60.02
CA LEU A 7 19.61 -112.44 61.45
C LEU A 7 20.93 -111.80 61.90
N ILE A 8 22.07 -112.31 61.43
CA ILE A 8 23.38 -111.76 61.78
C ILE A 8 23.59 -110.37 61.17
N SER A 9 23.13 -110.11 59.93
CA SER A 9 23.23 -108.77 59.33
C SER A 9 22.32 -107.75 60.01
N LEU A 10 21.14 -108.17 60.46
CA LEU A 10 20.19 -107.29 61.15
C LEU A 10 20.67 -106.97 62.57
N ILE A 11 21.27 -107.95 63.25
CA ILE A 11 21.93 -107.74 64.55
C ILE A 11 23.17 -106.86 64.38
N SER A 12 24.00 -107.06 63.35
CA SER A 12 25.18 -106.21 63.14
C SER A 12 24.81 -104.77 62.76
N LEU A 13 23.73 -104.56 61.99
CA LEU A 13 23.19 -103.23 61.71
C LEU A 13 22.63 -102.57 62.97
N ALA A 14 21.86 -103.31 63.78
CA ALA A 14 21.33 -102.82 65.05
C ALA A 14 22.45 -102.47 66.04
N VAL A 15 23.49 -103.29 66.12
CA VAL A 15 24.69 -103.03 66.95
C VAL A 15 25.50 -101.87 66.40
N ALA A 16 25.64 -101.72 65.08
CA ALA A 16 26.30 -100.55 64.47
C ALA A 16 25.52 -99.25 64.74
N ALA A 17 24.18 -99.29 64.66
CA ALA A 17 23.32 -98.16 65.00
C ALA A 17 23.38 -97.83 66.50
N LEU A 18 23.38 -98.84 67.38
CA LEU A 18 23.52 -98.64 68.83
C LEU A 18 24.93 -98.13 69.20
N ALA A 19 25.96 -98.64 68.53
CA ALA A 19 27.34 -98.21 68.73
C ALA A 19 27.54 -96.78 68.21
N TRP A 20 26.97 -96.41 67.06
CA TRP A 20 26.96 -95.04 66.57
C TRP A 20 26.22 -94.09 67.52
N TRP A 21 25.04 -94.50 68.02
CA TRP A 21 24.30 -93.75 69.03
C TRP A 21 25.07 -93.57 70.34
N ARG A 22 25.76 -94.63 70.82
CA ARG A 22 26.53 -94.62 72.08
C ARG A 22 27.92 -93.97 71.93
N ALA A 23 28.51 -93.98 70.74
CA ALA A 23 29.83 -93.42 70.45
C ALA A 23 29.79 -91.91 70.17
N GLY A 24 28.62 -91.33 69.90
CA GLY A 24 28.52 -89.88 69.72
C GLY A 24 27.46 -89.39 68.75
N GLY A 25 26.60 -90.25 68.17
CA GLY A 25 25.59 -89.82 67.20
C GLY A 25 24.64 -88.73 67.71
N GLN A 26 24.39 -88.66 69.02
CA GLN A 26 23.63 -87.56 69.62
C GLN A 26 24.42 -86.24 69.65
N ARG A 27 25.75 -86.29 69.85
CA ARG A 27 26.65 -85.13 69.74
C ARG A 27 26.79 -84.66 68.30
N ASP A 28 26.81 -85.57 67.33
CA ASP A 28 26.84 -85.22 65.90
C ASP A 28 25.53 -84.57 65.45
N LEU A 29 24.38 -85.05 65.92
CA LEU A 29 23.08 -84.43 65.63
C LEU A 29 22.95 -83.04 66.28
N ASP A 30 23.42 -82.87 67.51
CA ASP A 30 23.43 -81.56 68.17
C ASP A 30 24.43 -80.61 67.51
N GLN A 31 25.57 -81.10 67.03
CA GLN A 31 26.54 -80.31 66.27
C GLN A 31 26.01 -79.91 64.89
N VAL A 32 25.30 -80.80 64.20
CA VAL A 32 24.64 -80.48 62.92
C VAL A 32 23.52 -79.47 63.14
N ARG A 33 22.71 -79.60 64.19
CA ARG A 33 21.67 -78.61 64.53
C ARG A 33 22.26 -77.26 64.93
N ALA A 34 23.36 -77.26 65.70
CA ALA A 34 24.06 -76.03 66.05
C ALA A 34 24.61 -75.33 64.80
N LYS A 35 25.24 -76.07 63.88
CA LYS A 35 25.72 -75.53 62.60
C LYS A 35 24.59 -75.06 61.69
N GLN A 36 23.47 -75.79 61.63
CA GLN A 36 22.30 -75.36 60.88
C GLN A 36 21.72 -74.07 61.45
N LYS A 37 21.64 -73.96 62.78
CA LYS A 37 21.17 -72.75 63.45
C LYS A 37 22.10 -71.56 63.21
N GLU A 38 23.41 -71.78 63.33
CA GLU A 38 24.43 -70.76 63.05
C GLU A 38 24.38 -70.29 61.60
N LEU A 39 24.21 -71.23 60.65
CA LEU A 39 24.02 -70.90 59.23
C LEU A 39 22.72 -70.15 58.98
N THR A 40 21.60 -70.55 59.61
CA THR A 40 20.33 -69.82 59.45
C THR A 40 20.42 -68.43 60.06
N ASP A 41 21.06 -68.27 61.22
CA ASP A 41 21.21 -66.98 61.89
C ASP A 41 22.14 -66.06 61.07
N THR A 42 23.23 -66.61 60.50
CA THR A 42 24.12 -65.86 59.60
C THR A 42 23.43 -65.49 58.29
N LEU A 43 22.65 -66.40 57.71
CA LEU A 43 21.88 -66.13 56.48
C LEU A 43 20.77 -65.11 56.73
N LEU A 44 20.08 -65.15 57.87
CA LEU A 44 19.08 -64.15 58.24
C LEU A 44 19.72 -62.78 58.40
N PHE A 45 20.86 -62.69 59.09
CA PHE A 45 21.60 -61.43 59.24
C PHE A 45 22.07 -60.88 57.89
N LEU A 46 22.66 -61.71 57.02
CA LEU A 46 23.10 -61.29 55.69
C LEU A 46 21.92 -60.89 54.79
N LEU A 47 20.78 -61.56 54.92
CA LEU A 47 19.57 -61.22 54.17
C LEU A 47 18.98 -59.90 54.65
N GLU A 48 18.96 -59.67 55.97
CA GLU A 48 18.49 -58.42 56.57
C GLU A 48 19.40 -57.25 56.17
N ASP A 49 20.72 -57.40 56.25
CA ASP A 49 21.70 -56.40 55.82
C ASP A 49 21.60 -56.10 54.31
N ALA A 50 21.52 -57.14 53.47
CA ALA A 50 21.34 -56.96 52.02
C ALA A 50 19.99 -56.29 51.69
N TYR A 51 18.94 -56.60 52.45
CA TYR A 51 17.62 -55.97 52.29
C TYR A 51 17.65 -54.50 52.73
N GLU A 52 18.28 -54.17 53.85
CA GLU A 52 18.47 -52.78 54.28
C GLU A 52 19.29 -51.97 53.28
N GLN A 53 20.40 -52.54 52.78
CA GLN A 53 21.24 -51.90 51.78
C GLN A 53 20.46 -51.66 50.47
N SER A 54 19.63 -52.62 50.04
CA SER A 54 18.74 -52.46 48.89
C SER A 54 17.70 -51.36 49.13
N ARG A 55 17.08 -51.29 50.32
CA ARG A 55 16.13 -50.23 50.65
C ARG A 55 16.77 -48.85 50.67
N LEU A 56 17.99 -48.74 51.19
CA LEU A 56 18.74 -47.49 51.19
C LEU A 56 19.07 -47.04 49.76
N SER A 57 19.51 -47.96 48.90
CA SER A 57 19.75 -47.69 47.48
C SER A 57 18.47 -47.27 46.74
N LEU A 58 17.33 -47.91 47.02
CA LEU A 58 16.04 -47.52 46.44
C LEU A 58 15.58 -46.14 46.91
N ARG A 59 15.80 -45.79 48.18
CA ARG A 59 15.50 -44.44 48.69
C ARG A 59 16.39 -43.39 48.03
N GLN A 60 17.69 -43.64 47.93
CA GLN A 60 18.64 -42.72 47.29
C GLN A 60 18.33 -42.53 45.80
N THR A 61 17.98 -43.61 45.09
CA THR A 61 17.59 -43.51 43.66
C THR A 61 16.24 -42.82 43.50
N ALA A 62 15.28 -43.02 44.40
CA ALA A 62 14.01 -42.29 44.39
C ALA A 62 14.20 -40.78 44.67
N GLU A 63 15.01 -40.43 45.67
CA GLU A 63 15.36 -39.03 45.99
C GLU A 63 16.11 -38.38 44.82
N GLY A 64 17.08 -39.06 44.23
CA GLY A 64 17.82 -38.59 43.05
C GLY A 64 16.90 -38.39 41.83
N LEU A 65 15.98 -39.31 41.57
CA LEU A 65 14.98 -39.16 40.50
C LEU A 65 14.02 -37.99 40.75
N GLN A 66 13.62 -37.78 42.00
CA GLN A 66 12.75 -36.66 42.36
C GLN A 66 13.47 -35.31 42.18
N GLN A 67 14.76 -35.24 42.55
CA GLN A 67 15.59 -34.06 42.36
C GLN A 67 15.82 -33.76 40.86
N LEU A 68 16.21 -34.77 40.08
CA LEU A 68 16.37 -34.63 38.63
C LEU A 68 15.07 -34.20 37.95
N LYS A 69 13.93 -34.72 38.41
CA LYS A 69 12.61 -34.30 37.91
C LYS A 69 12.34 -32.83 38.24
N SER A 70 12.61 -32.36 39.46
CA SER A 70 12.42 -30.94 39.80
C SER A 70 13.36 -30.03 39.01
N GLU A 71 14.63 -30.41 38.86
CA GLU A 71 15.61 -29.63 38.09
C GLU A 71 15.21 -29.55 36.61
N ALA A 72 14.75 -30.65 36.01
CA ALA A 72 14.25 -30.67 34.64
C ALA A 72 12.97 -29.82 34.47
N ILE A 73 12.05 -29.84 35.45
CA ILE A 73 10.85 -28.99 35.42
C ILE A 73 11.23 -27.51 35.49
N ASP A 74 12.15 -27.15 36.38
CA ASP A 74 12.60 -25.76 36.54
C ASP A 74 13.36 -25.28 35.30
N GLU A 75 14.21 -26.11 34.70
CA GLU A 75 14.90 -25.77 33.46
C GLU A 75 13.91 -25.56 32.30
N VAL A 76 12.95 -26.49 32.11
CA VAL A 76 11.92 -26.36 31.08
C VAL A 76 11.06 -25.12 31.32
N ALA A 77 10.69 -24.82 32.57
CA ALA A 77 9.94 -23.62 32.92
C ALA A 77 10.74 -22.34 32.60
N GLN A 78 12.04 -22.31 32.88
CA GLN A 78 12.91 -21.20 32.50
C GLN A 78 13.04 -21.05 30.98
N GLN A 79 13.21 -22.14 30.25
CA GLN A 79 13.28 -22.13 28.79
C GLN A 79 11.96 -21.65 28.18
N LEU A 80 10.82 -22.12 28.68
CA LEU A 80 9.50 -21.66 28.26
C LEU A 80 9.34 -20.16 28.53
N HIS A 81 9.73 -19.68 29.71
CA HIS A 81 9.64 -18.27 30.05
C HIS A 81 10.50 -17.40 29.11
N ARG A 82 11.73 -17.81 28.82
CA ARG A 82 12.61 -17.12 27.84
C ARG A 82 12.00 -17.12 26.44
N ALA A 83 11.45 -18.26 26.00
CA ALA A 83 10.80 -18.36 24.70
C ALA A 83 9.55 -17.46 24.62
N THR A 84 8.74 -17.38 25.68
CA THR A 84 7.59 -16.46 25.76
C THR A 84 8.03 -15.00 25.72
N GLN A 85 9.10 -14.63 26.44
CA GLN A 85 9.65 -13.28 26.39
C GLN A 85 10.17 -12.92 24.99
N GLN A 86 10.86 -13.86 24.33
CA GLN A 86 11.34 -13.68 22.95
C GLN A 86 10.18 -13.53 21.96
N LEU A 87 9.11 -14.32 22.10
CA LEU A 87 7.91 -14.20 21.28
C LEU A 87 7.22 -12.85 21.48
N ALA A 88 7.07 -12.39 22.74
CA ALA A 88 6.50 -11.07 23.03
C ALA A 88 7.34 -9.93 22.44
N ALA A 89 8.68 -10.02 22.52
CA ALA A 89 9.57 -9.03 21.91
C ALA A 89 9.46 -9.03 20.38
N LEU A 90 9.36 -10.22 19.74
CA LEU A 90 9.14 -10.33 18.30
C LEU A 90 7.78 -9.76 17.88
N GLU A 91 6.72 -10.03 18.64
CA GLU A 91 5.39 -9.48 18.40
C GLU A 91 5.41 -7.95 18.43
N GLN A 92 6.03 -7.36 19.46
CA GLN A 92 6.18 -5.91 19.56
C GLN A 92 6.98 -5.33 18.38
N HIS A 93 8.10 -5.95 18.01
CA HIS A 93 8.91 -5.50 16.86
C HIS A 93 8.15 -5.61 15.53
N LEU A 94 7.34 -6.64 15.34
CA LEU A 94 6.50 -6.78 14.15
C LEU A 94 5.41 -5.70 14.12
N GLU A 95 4.78 -5.40 15.26
CA GLU A 95 3.77 -4.35 15.34
C GLU A 95 4.38 -2.96 15.04
N GLU A 96 5.54 -2.65 15.61
CA GLU A 96 6.29 -1.41 15.33
C GLU A 96 6.75 -1.32 13.87
N GLY A 97 7.23 -2.44 13.31
CA GLY A 97 7.61 -2.56 11.90
C GLY A 97 6.42 -2.32 10.96
N LEU A 98 5.25 -2.92 11.25
CA LEU A 98 4.03 -2.73 10.48
C LEU A 98 3.51 -1.28 10.58
N LYS A 99 3.54 -0.68 11.77
CA LYS A 99 3.18 0.74 11.97
C LYS A 99 4.08 1.64 11.12
N THR A 100 5.39 1.41 11.14
CA THR A 100 6.38 2.19 10.37
C THR A 100 6.24 2.00 8.87
N ALA A 101 6.02 0.77 8.41
CA ALA A 101 5.78 0.48 7.00
C ALA A 101 4.49 1.15 6.53
N ARG A 102 3.41 1.10 7.33
CA ARG A 102 2.14 1.76 7.03
C ARG A 102 2.28 3.27 6.94
N THR A 103 2.95 3.91 7.89
CA THR A 103 3.16 5.38 7.85
C THR A 103 4.01 5.79 6.67
N SER A 104 5.10 5.06 6.38
CA SER A 104 5.96 5.29 5.21
C SER A 104 5.19 5.13 3.88
N ALA A 105 4.35 4.09 3.78
CA ALA A 105 3.51 3.86 2.61
C ALA A 105 2.48 4.98 2.42
N LEU A 106 1.84 5.45 3.50
CA LEU A 106 0.89 6.58 3.45
C LEU A 106 1.57 7.88 3.03
N VAL A 107 2.76 8.20 3.56
CA VAL A 107 3.54 9.38 3.16
C VAL A 107 3.95 9.30 1.69
N THR A 108 4.41 8.12 1.25
CA THR A 108 4.80 7.90 -0.15
C THR A 108 3.59 8.03 -1.08
N ALA A 109 2.46 7.43 -0.73
CA ALA A 109 1.22 7.53 -1.48
C ALA A 109 0.74 8.99 -1.59
N HIS A 110 0.78 9.74 -0.49
CA HIS A 110 0.42 11.16 -0.49
C HIS A 110 1.36 12.00 -1.37
N ARG A 111 2.67 11.73 -1.33
CA ARG A 111 3.65 12.40 -2.21
C ARG A 111 3.34 12.13 -3.69
N VAL A 112 3.06 10.88 -4.04
CA VAL A 112 2.68 10.48 -5.41
C VAL A 112 1.36 11.13 -5.83
N GLU A 113 0.36 11.20 -4.94
CA GLU A 113 -0.92 11.87 -5.21
C GLU A 113 -0.71 13.36 -5.54
N VAL A 114 0.11 14.06 -4.74
CA VAL A 114 0.44 15.47 -4.98
C VAL A 114 1.15 15.67 -6.31
N GLU A 115 2.11 14.79 -6.65
CA GLU A 115 2.83 14.83 -7.92
C GLU A 115 1.90 14.56 -9.12
N LEU A 116 1.04 13.55 -9.02
CA LEU A 116 0.04 13.24 -10.04
C LEU A 116 -0.94 14.40 -10.23
N ARG A 117 -1.44 15.00 -9.14
CA ARG A 117 -2.33 16.18 -9.23
C ARG A 117 -1.65 17.34 -9.95
N ARG A 118 -0.36 17.60 -9.69
CA ARG A 118 0.43 18.61 -10.43
C ARG A 118 0.57 18.24 -11.90
N ARG A 119 0.82 16.96 -12.22
CA ARG A 119 0.94 16.51 -13.61
C ARG A 119 -0.39 16.64 -14.38
N VAL A 120 -1.51 16.28 -13.75
CA VAL A 120 -2.86 16.43 -14.34
C VAL A 120 -3.14 17.90 -14.65
N ARG A 121 -2.95 18.81 -13.69
CA ARG A 121 -3.12 20.26 -13.91
C ARG A 121 -2.24 20.79 -15.05
N ARG A 122 -0.99 20.33 -15.16
CA ARG A 122 -0.10 20.69 -16.27
C ARG A 122 -0.61 20.17 -17.63
N ILE A 123 -1.17 18.96 -17.68
CA ILE A 123 -1.75 18.40 -18.91
C ILE A 123 -3.02 19.16 -19.30
N GLU A 124 -3.90 19.45 -18.35
CA GLU A 124 -5.12 20.24 -18.57
C GLU A 124 -4.77 21.63 -19.12
N ALA A 125 -3.83 22.33 -18.48
CA ALA A 125 -3.43 23.64 -18.92
C ALA A 125 -2.74 23.63 -20.30
N ARG A 126 -1.90 22.63 -20.59
CA ARG A 126 -1.35 22.41 -21.94
C ARG A 126 -2.47 22.20 -22.97
N GLY A 127 -3.49 21.43 -22.63
CA GLY A 127 -4.69 21.26 -23.46
C GLY A 127 -5.35 22.60 -23.74
N SER A 128 -5.64 23.38 -22.70
CA SER A 128 -6.22 24.72 -22.84
C SER A 128 -5.37 25.66 -23.70
N LEU A 129 -4.03 25.65 -23.54
CA LEU A 129 -3.12 26.44 -24.38
C LEU A 129 -3.15 26.02 -25.85
N LEU A 130 -3.19 24.72 -26.14
CA LEU A 130 -3.29 24.22 -27.52
C LEU A 130 -4.63 24.61 -28.16
N PHE A 131 -5.74 24.52 -27.42
CA PHE A 131 -7.04 24.99 -27.89
C PHE A 131 -7.06 26.51 -28.09
N ALA A 132 -6.46 27.29 -27.19
CA ALA A 132 -6.35 28.74 -27.34
C ALA A 132 -5.56 29.11 -28.60
N LYS A 133 -4.44 28.42 -28.85
CA LYS A 133 -3.66 28.58 -30.08
C LYS A 133 -4.49 28.29 -31.33
N ALA A 134 -5.21 27.16 -31.34
CA ALA A 134 -6.05 26.77 -32.46
C ALA A 134 -7.15 27.81 -32.72
N ALA A 135 -7.81 28.31 -31.67
CA ALA A 135 -8.81 29.36 -31.76
C ALA A 135 -8.24 30.67 -32.32
N ALA A 136 -7.05 31.09 -31.88
CA ALA A 136 -6.36 32.27 -32.43
C ALA A 136 -6.02 32.12 -33.92
N VAL A 137 -5.53 30.94 -34.34
CA VAL A 137 -5.25 30.64 -35.76
C VAL A 137 -6.53 30.68 -36.59
N LEU A 138 -7.63 30.13 -36.08
CA LEU A 138 -8.94 30.20 -36.73
C LEU A 138 -9.46 31.63 -36.82
N ALA A 139 -9.27 32.46 -35.79
CA ALA A 139 -9.62 33.87 -35.83
C ALA A 139 -8.90 34.61 -36.96
N ILE A 140 -7.58 34.40 -37.10
CA ILE A 140 -6.80 34.97 -38.22
C ILE A 140 -7.36 34.49 -39.58
N ARG A 141 -7.70 33.21 -39.70
CA ARG A 141 -8.28 32.66 -40.94
C ARG A 141 -9.64 33.31 -41.28
N HIS A 142 -10.54 33.45 -40.31
CA HIS A 142 -11.84 34.11 -40.51
C HIS A 142 -11.67 35.60 -40.85
N THR A 143 -10.69 36.27 -40.24
CA THR A 143 -10.34 37.66 -40.57
C THR A 143 -9.97 37.80 -42.04
N ARG A 144 -9.08 36.94 -42.54
CA ARG A 144 -8.67 36.92 -43.95
C ARG A 144 -9.81 36.60 -44.91
N ALA A 145 -10.83 35.87 -44.45
CA ALA A 145 -12.03 35.58 -45.21
C ALA A 145 -13.10 36.69 -45.14
N GLY A 146 -12.86 37.78 -44.40
CA GLY A 146 -13.84 38.86 -44.19
C GLY A 146 -14.96 38.52 -43.20
N GLU A 147 -14.89 37.37 -42.51
CA GLU A 147 -15.92 36.92 -41.57
C GLU A 147 -15.67 37.48 -40.15
N LEU A 148 -15.69 38.81 -40.00
CA LEU A 148 -15.32 39.49 -38.74
C LEU A 148 -16.06 38.98 -37.49
N PRO A 149 -17.41 38.79 -37.48
CA PRO A 149 -18.10 38.32 -36.27
C PRO A 149 -17.64 36.94 -35.80
N ARG A 150 -17.25 36.06 -36.74
CA ARG A 150 -16.69 34.75 -36.40
C ARG A 150 -15.26 34.86 -35.89
N ALA A 151 -14.46 35.77 -36.46
CA ALA A 151 -13.11 36.02 -35.99
C ALA A 151 -13.10 36.54 -34.54
N GLU A 152 -13.98 37.48 -34.20
CA GLU A 152 -14.13 38.02 -32.84
C GLU A 152 -14.52 36.94 -31.84
N LYS A 153 -15.55 36.13 -32.16
CA LYS A 153 -15.95 35.01 -31.30
C LYS A 153 -14.78 34.05 -31.02
N ARG A 154 -13.95 33.76 -32.02
CA ARG A 154 -12.77 32.90 -31.86
C ARG A 154 -11.67 33.56 -31.02
N LEU A 155 -11.49 34.88 -31.09
CA LEU A 155 -10.59 35.61 -30.20
C LEU A 155 -11.08 35.56 -28.75
N ASP A 156 -12.39 35.72 -28.51
CA ASP A 156 -12.98 35.61 -27.17
C ASP A 156 -12.77 34.20 -26.59
N GLU A 157 -13.00 33.15 -27.39
CA GLU A 157 -12.70 31.77 -26.99
C GLU A 157 -11.20 31.58 -26.66
N ALA A 158 -10.30 32.12 -27.49
CA ALA A 158 -8.86 32.03 -27.27
C ALA A 158 -8.42 32.75 -25.98
N THR A 159 -8.96 33.94 -25.71
CA THR A 159 -8.66 34.71 -24.49
C THR A 159 -9.18 34.01 -23.23
N ALA A 160 -10.39 33.45 -23.28
CA ALA A 160 -10.96 32.69 -22.16
C ALA A 160 -10.14 31.44 -21.84
N LEU A 161 -9.72 30.68 -22.86
CA LEU A 161 -8.87 29.49 -22.68
C LEU A 161 -7.48 29.83 -22.15
N LEU A 162 -6.91 30.97 -22.58
CA LEU A 162 -5.65 31.47 -22.07
C LEU A 162 -5.76 31.87 -20.58
N ALA A 163 -6.85 32.53 -20.20
CA ALA A 163 -7.12 32.89 -18.80
C ALA A 163 -7.28 31.64 -17.93
N LEU A 164 -8.02 30.64 -18.40
CA LEU A 164 -8.19 29.35 -17.73
C LEU A 164 -6.84 28.63 -17.56
N ALA A 165 -6.03 28.56 -18.62
CA ALA A 165 -4.70 27.96 -18.55
C ALA A 165 -3.83 28.68 -17.50
N ARG A 166 -3.86 30.02 -17.47
CA ARG A 166 -3.08 30.82 -16.52
C ARG A 166 -3.49 30.57 -15.08
N GLU A 167 -4.80 30.47 -14.80
CA GLU A 167 -5.29 30.21 -13.44
C GLU A 167 -4.90 28.80 -12.98
N THR A 168 -5.05 27.79 -13.83
CA THR A 168 -4.63 26.41 -13.53
C THR A 168 -3.14 26.28 -13.24
N MET A 169 -2.31 27.17 -13.83
CA MET A 169 -0.85 27.15 -13.74
C MET A 169 -0.25 28.22 -12.84
N ARG A 170 -1.05 28.98 -12.08
CA ARG A 170 -0.58 30.16 -11.31
C ARG A 170 0.59 29.89 -10.36
N ALA A 171 0.75 28.63 -9.93
CA ALA A 171 1.81 28.19 -9.02
C ALA A 171 3.01 27.50 -9.71
N ASP A 172 3.02 27.40 -11.05
CA ASP A 172 4.01 26.65 -11.82
C ASP A 172 4.71 27.54 -12.86
N HIS A 173 5.87 28.09 -12.46
CA HIS A 173 6.70 29.00 -13.28
C HIS A 173 7.40 28.32 -14.47
N ALA A 174 7.36 26.99 -14.57
CA ALA A 174 8.05 26.28 -15.65
C ALA A 174 7.49 26.57 -17.06
N TYR A 175 6.42 27.38 -17.15
CA TYR A 175 5.63 27.59 -18.36
C TYR A 175 5.52 29.05 -18.78
N ASP A 176 6.18 29.97 -18.07
CA ASP A 176 6.11 31.40 -18.36
C ASP A 176 6.52 31.72 -19.80
N GLU A 177 7.53 31.04 -20.35
CA GLU A 177 7.94 31.19 -21.76
C GLU A 177 6.85 30.79 -22.76
N GLN A 178 6.11 29.70 -22.48
CA GLN A 178 5.05 29.19 -23.34
C GLN A 178 3.84 30.12 -23.32
N PHE A 179 3.52 30.69 -22.15
CA PHE A 179 2.52 31.74 -22.02
C PHE A 179 2.93 32.98 -22.82
N ASP A 180 4.19 33.39 -22.77
CA ASP A 180 4.65 34.58 -23.48
C ASP A 180 4.61 34.40 -25.00
N LEU A 181 4.96 33.22 -25.51
CA LEU A 181 4.74 32.89 -26.92
C LEU A 181 3.26 33.00 -27.29
N LEU A 182 2.36 32.43 -26.49
CA LEU A 182 0.93 32.46 -26.80
C LEU A 182 0.36 33.89 -26.73
N LYS A 183 0.78 34.69 -25.74
CA LYS A 183 0.42 36.12 -25.65
C LYS A 183 0.82 36.87 -26.92
N ARG A 184 2.02 36.61 -27.46
CA ARG A 184 2.46 37.21 -28.73
C ARG A 184 1.56 36.79 -29.89
N THR A 185 1.25 35.50 -30.02
CA THR A 185 0.35 35.02 -31.09
C THR A 185 -1.07 35.58 -30.98
N LEU A 186 -1.57 35.75 -29.75
CA LEU A 186 -2.88 36.35 -29.50
C LEU A 186 -2.88 37.84 -29.83
N ALA A 187 -1.82 38.56 -29.44
CA ALA A 187 -1.64 39.97 -29.80
C ALA A 187 -1.58 40.16 -31.33
N GLU A 188 -0.89 39.28 -32.05
CA GLU A 188 -0.85 39.29 -33.51
C GLU A 188 -2.26 39.06 -34.10
N ALA A 189 -3.01 38.08 -33.59
CA ALA A 189 -4.38 37.82 -34.04
C ALA A 189 -5.33 39.00 -33.77
N ILE A 190 -5.24 39.63 -32.58
CA ILE A 190 -5.99 40.83 -32.23
C ILE A 190 -5.67 41.99 -33.17
N ASN A 191 -4.38 42.20 -33.45
CA ASN A 191 -3.93 43.27 -34.35
C ASN A 191 -4.43 43.03 -35.79
N ALA A 192 -4.42 41.79 -36.27
CA ALA A 192 -4.95 41.44 -37.59
C ALA A 192 -6.46 41.71 -37.70
N VAL A 193 -7.25 41.33 -36.69
CA VAL A 193 -8.69 41.63 -36.64
C VAL A 193 -8.94 43.14 -36.65
N ARG A 194 -8.20 43.90 -35.84
CA ARG A 194 -8.32 45.37 -35.79
C ARG A 194 -7.97 46.03 -37.12
N ALA A 195 -6.90 45.61 -37.76
CA ALA A 195 -6.50 46.16 -39.06
C ALA A 195 -7.59 45.94 -40.12
N GLN A 196 -8.12 44.71 -40.22
CA GLN A 196 -9.20 44.39 -41.16
C GLN A 196 -10.49 45.18 -40.86
N ALA A 197 -10.86 45.33 -39.58
CA ALA A 197 -12.02 46.12 -39.18
C ALA A 197 -11.85 47.61 -39.55
N GLN A 198 -10.63 48.14 -39.42
CA GLN A 198 -10.30 49.50 -39.80
C GLN A 198 -10.35 49.70 -41.33
N ASP A 199 -9.86 48.73 -42.11
CA ASP A 199 -9.94 48.76 -43.58
C ASP A 199 -11.39 48.76 -44.07
N ILE A 200 -12.25 47.91 -43.48
CA ILE A 200 -13.68 47.86 -43.79
C ILE A 200 -14.36 49.20 -43.45
N ARG A 201 -14.04 49.77 -42.28
CA ARG A 201 -14.55 51.09 -41.89
C ARG A 201 -14.16 52.17 -42.90
N GLN A 202 -12.89 52.23 -43.31
CA GLN A 202 -12.43 53.20 -44.31
C GLN A 202 -13.07 53.00 -45.69
N HIS A 203 -13.40 51.76 -46.05
CA HIS A 203 -14.12 51.47 -47.29
C HIS A 203 -15.57 51.98 -47.21
N ILE A 204 -16.26 51.75 -46.09
CA ILE A 204 -17.60 52.29 -45.84
C ILE A 204 -17.59 53.82 -45.89
N GLU A 205 -16.64 54.47 -45.21
CA GLU A 205 -16.50 55.93 -45.23
C GLU A 205 -16.29 56.47 -46.66
N ARG A 206 -15.52 55.75 -47.50
CA ARG A 206 -15.36 56.08 -48.93
C ARG A 206 -16.65 55.89 -49.72
N VAL A 207 -17.34 54.77 -49.55
CA VAL A 207 -18.61 54.50 -50.24
C VAL A 207 -19.69 55.52 -49.83
N LEU A 208 -19.75 55.90 -48.54
CA LEU A 208 -20.64 56.96 -48.07
C LEU A 208 -20.28 58.32 -48.71
N ALA A 209 -19.00 58.70 -48.72
CA ALA A 209 -18.57 59.94 -49.36
C ALA A 209 -18.83 59.96 -50.88
N GLU A 210 -18.72 58.82 -51.57
CA GLU A 210 -19.09 58.68 -52.98
C GLU A 210 -20.61 58.76 -53.18
N THR A 211 -21.39 58.14 -52.28
CA THR A 211 -22.85 58.22 -52.29
C THR A 211 -23.32 59.65 -52.07
N ASP A 212 -22.75 60.37 -51.11
CA ASP A 212 -23.05 61.78 -50.83
C ASP A 212 -22.74 62.68 -52.04
N LYS A 213 -21.62 62.41 -52.74
CA LYS A 213 -21.29 63.13 -53.99
C LYS A 213 -22.29 62.86 -55.10
N LEU A 214 -22.73 61.61 -55.26
CA LEU A 214 -23.73 61.24 -56.27
C LEU A 214 -25.08 61.88 -55.95
N VAL A 215 -25.51 61.84 -54.69
CA VAL A 215 -26.74 62.50 -54.24
C VAL A 215 -26.65 64.01 -54.49
N GLY A 216 -25.55 64.66 -54.08
CA GLY A 216 -25.37 66.10 -54.32
C GLY A 216 -25.31 66.48 -55.81
N ALA A 217 -24.76 65.60 -56.67
CA ALA A 217 -24.78 65.80 -58.12
C ALA A 217 -26.21 65.69 -58.69
N LEU A 218 -26.98 64.69 -58.24
CA LEU A 218 -28.38 64.51 -58.64
C LEU A 218 -29.26 65.68 -58.17
N GLU A 219 -29.08 66.15 -56.93
CA GLU A 219 -29.77 67.33 -56.40
C GLU A 219 -29.41 68.60 -57.20
N SER A 220 -28.15 68.76 -57.57
CA SER A 220 -27.70 69.89 -58.40
C SER A 220 -28.30 69.84 -59.81
N ASP A 221 -28.35 68.66 -60.42
CA ASP A 221 -28.96 68.43 -61.73
C ASP A 221 -30.49 68.68 -61.68
N GLU A 222 -31.16 68.28 -60.60
CA GLU A 222 -32.58 68.56 -60.38
C GLU A 222 -32.85 70.06 -60.23
N HIS A 223 -32.04 70.79 -59.46
CA HIS A 223 -32.14 72.24 -59.35
C HIS A 223 -31.88 72.95 -60.68
N ALA A 224 -30.91 72.48 -61.47
CA ALA A 224 -30.65 73.01 -62.81
C ALA A 224 -31.83 72.74 -63.77
N ALA A 225 -32.44 71.56 -63.70
CA ALA A 225 -33.63 71.22 -64.49
C ALA A 225 -34.86 72.04 -64.08
N ALA A 226 -35.06 72.27 -62.79
CA ALA A 226 -36.14 73.12 -62.27
C ALA A 226 -35.97 74.60 -62.65
N ASN A 227 -34.74 75.13 -62.61
CA ASN A 227 -34.46 76.50 -63.07
C ASN A 227 -34.56 76.66 -64.60
N ASN A 228 -34.28 75.61 -65.35
CA ASN A 228 -34.41 75.59 -66.81
C ASN A 228 -35.80 75.18 -67.30
N GLN A 229 -36.77 74.90 -66.42
CA GLN A 229 -38.16 74.79 -66.84
C GLN A 229 -38.65 76.17 -67.26
N PRO A 230 -38.89 76.41 -68.57
CA PRO A 230 -39.39 77.69 -69.03
C PRO A 230 -40.72 77.92 -68.34
N SER A 231 -40.86 79.04 -67.65
CA SER A 231 -42.10 79.47 -67.03
C SER A 231 -43.18 79.53 -68.11
N THR A 232 -43.91 78.43 -68.29
CA THR A 232 -45.15 78.36 -69.07
C THR A 232 -46.26 79.00 -68.26
N HIS A 233 -46.01 80.22 -67.76
CA HIS A 233 -47.02 81.04 -67.15
C HIS A 233 -47.80 81.73 -68.28
N THR A 234 -48.77 80.97 -68.79
CA THR A 234 -50.13 81.40 -69.12
C THR A 234 -50.33 82.91 -69.33
N THR A 235 -50.10 83.40 -70.54
CA THR A 235 -50.83 84.58 -71.04
C THR A 235 -52.23 84.12 -71.43
N GLY A 236 -53.11 84.05 -70.44
CA GLY A 236 -54.53 83.74 -70.57
C GLY A 236 -55.40 84.83 -69.95
N GLU A 237 -55.46 86.00 -70.58
CA GLU A 237 -56.53 87.01 -70.45
C GLU A 237 -56.95 87.33 -71.90
N ARG A 238 -58.12 86.97 -72.45
CA ARG A 238 -59.54 87.10 -72.05
C ARG A 238 -60.03 88.54 -71.84
N LYS A 239 -60.54 89.13 -72.93
CA LYS A 239 -61.76 89.96 -73.10
C LYS A 239 -61.82 90.36 -74.59
N ALA A 240 -62.80 90.05 -75.43
CA ALA A 240 -64.26 89.99 -75.34
C ALA A 240 -64.89 91.33 -74.93
N SER A 241 -64.99 92.24 -75.91
CA SER A 241 -66.17 93.03 -76.34
C SER A 241 -65.75 94.35 -76.97
#